data_AF-A0A846HEQ5-F1
#
_entry.id   AF-A0A846HEQ5-F1
#
_cell.length_a   1.000
_cell.length_b   1.000
_cell.length_c   1.000
_cell.angle_alpha   90.00
_cell.angle_beta   90.00
_cell.angle_gamma   90.00
#
_symmetry.space_group_name_H-M   'P 1'
#
loop_
_entity.id
_entity.type
_entity.pdbx_description
1 polymer ?
#
loop_
_entity_poly.entity_id
_entity_poly.type
_entity_poly.pdbx_seq_one_letter_code
_entity_poly.pdbx_strand_id
1 'polypeptide(L)'
;MSTKRLPESIAHVRVTRQSWQHGFLEGEVSAGDFEWQFQWHFRRGELSVKPSQGRALIKEPLGRFLEQRDYELEPGGDYAFTIRAEL
;
A
#
# COMPACT_ATOMS: atom_id res chain seq x y z
N MET A 1 -12.02 25.59 -18.64
CA MET A 1 -10.82 24.76 -18.42
C MET A 1 -11.28 23.43 -17.85
N SER A 2 -11.32 22.36 -18.66
CA SER A 2 -11.71 21.03 -18.19
C SER A 2 -10.60 20.46 -17.33
N THR A 3 -10.79 20.49 -16.01
CA THR A 3 -10.00 19.69 -15.07
C THR A 3 -10.28 18.23 -15.39
N LYS A 4 -9.43 17.60 -16.21
CA LYS A 4 -9.42 16.14 -16.39
C LYS A 4 -9.28 15.55 -15.00
N ARG A 5 -10.39 15.11 -14.39
CA ARG A 5 -10.36 14.38 -13.13
C ARG A 5 -9.60 13.11 -13.42
N LEU A 6 -8.37 13.05 -12.94
CA LEU A 6 -7.55 11.86 -13.05
C LEU A 6 -8.32 10.72 -12.36
N PRO A 7 -8.26 9.49 -12.90
CA PRO A 7 -8.98 8.37 -12.32
C PRO A 7 -8.52 8.17 -10.87
N GLU A 8 -9.42 8.43 -9.92
CA GLU A 8 -9.22 8.11 -8.51
C GLU A 8 -9.51 6.62 -8.34
N SER A 9 -8.52 5.86 -7.89
CA SER A 9 -8.67 4.43 -7.59
C SER A 9 -8.53 4.22 -6.09
N ILE A 10 -9.50 3.53 -5.48
CA ILE A 10 -9.42 3.18 -4.06
C ILE A 10 -8.59 1.90 -3.94
N ALA A 11 -7.53 1.97 -3.14
CA ALA A 11 -6.74 0.81 -2.73
C ALA A 11 -7.20 0.36 -1.35
N HIS A 12 -7.55 -0.91 -1.23
CA HIS A 12 -7.84 -1.57 0.05
C HIS A 12 -6.58 -2.28 0.51
N VAL A 13 -6.21 -2.12 1.78
CA VAL A 13 -5.02 -2.71 2.40
C VAL A 13 -5.47 -3.57 3.56
N ARG A 14 -5.06 -4.83 3.57
CA ARG A 14 -5.27 -5.75 4.68
C ARG A 14 -3.93 -6.15 5.25
N VAL A 15 -3.73 -5.96 6.54
CA VAL A 15 -2.54 -6.45 7.23
C VAL A 15 -2.78 -7.89 7.66
N THR A 16 -1.98 -8.82 7.16
CA THR A 16 -2.10 -10.25 7.50
C THR A 16 -1.13 -10.65 8.59
N ARG A 17 0.04 -10.02 8.66
CA ARG A 17 1.06 -10.37 9.64
C ARG A 17 1.91 -9.17 10.02
N GLN A 18 2.29 -9.11 11.28
CA GLN A 18 3.17 -8.08 11.82
C GLN A 18 4.21 -8.70 12.74
N SER A 19 5.43 -8.21 12.65
CA SER A 19 6.53 -8.66 13.47
C SER A 19 7.36 -7.48 13.96
N TRP A 20 7.06 -7.02 15.18
CA TRP A 20 7.82 -5.97 15.85
C TRP A 20 9.28 -6.34 16.07
N GLN A 21 9.55 -7.62 16.38
CA GLN A 21 10.90 -8.12 16.64
C GLN A 21 11.78 -8.07 15.39
N HIS A 22 11.22 -8.51 14.25
CA HIS A 22 11.93 -8.52 12.96
C HIS A 22 11.82 -7.19 12.19
N GLY A 23 10.91 -6.30 12.61
CA GLY A 23 10.77 -4.99 11.99
C GLY A 23 10.04 -5.00 10.65
N PHE A 24 9.05 -5.88 10.47
CA PHE A 24 8.29 -5.95 9.22
C PHE A 24 6.77 -6.10 9.42
N LEU A 25 6.05 -5.71 8.37
CA LEU A 25 4.61 -5.84 8.19
C LEU A 25 4.36 -6.54 6.85
N GLU A 26 3.45 -7.49 6.82
CA GLU A 26 3.03 -8.20 5.60
C GLU A 26 1.52 -8.08 5.45
N GLY A 27 1.07 -8.01 4.21
CA GLY A 27 -0.33 -7.84 3.92
C GLY A 27 -0.65 -7.92 2.45
N GLU A 28 -1.91 -7.66 2.15
CA GLU A 28 -2.47 -7.66 0.82
C GLU A 28 -2.99 -6.25 0.53
N VAL A 29 -2.85 -5.83 -0.72
CA VAL A 29 -3.42 -4.58 -1.22
C VAL A 29 -4.13 -4.87 -2.53
N SER A 30 -5.34 -4.37 -2.68
CA SER A 30 -6.14 -4.54 -3.89
C SER A 30 -6.64 -3.19 -4.38
N ALA A 31 -6.56 -2.93 -5.68
CA ALA A 31 -7.13 -1.74 -6.29
C ALA A 31 -7.78 -2.12 -7.64
N GLY A 32 -9.10 -1.91 -7.75
CA GLY A 32 -9.88 -2.39 -8.89
C GLY A 32 -9.78 -3.90 -9.04
N ASP A 33 -9.42 -4.38 -10.23
CA ASP A 33 -9.26 -5.81 -10.54
C ASP A 33 -7.86 -6.37 -10.21
N PHE A 34 -7.00 -5.56 -9.58
CA PHE A 34 -5.64 -5.95 -9.28
C PHE A 34 -5.46 -6.20 -7.79
N GLU A 35 -4.70 -7.24 -7.46
CA GLU A 35 -4.33 -7.62 -6.11
C GLU A 35 -2.82 -7.84 -6.02
N TRP A 36 -2.24 -7.39 -4.92
CA TRP A 36 -0.84 -7.53 -4.61
C TRP A 36 -0.62 -7.93 -3.16
N GLN A 37 0.39 -8.73 -2.92
CA GLN A 37 0.96 -8.98 -1.60
C GLN A 37 2.12 -8.00 -1.38
N PHE A 38 2.16 -7.37 -0.23
CA PHE A 38 3.22 -6.46 0.16
C PHE A 38 3.95 -6.93 1.42
N GLN A 39 5.21 -6.55 1.50
CA GLN A 39 6.06 -6.71 2.66
C GLN A 39 6.79 -5.40 2.91
N TRP A 40 6.51 -4.78 4.05
CA TRP A 40 7.06 -3.51 4.49
C TRP A 40 8.04 -3.73 5.63
N HIS A 41 9.30 -3.38 5.41
CA HIS A 41 10.32 -3.38 6.45
C HIS A 41 10.45 -1.97 7.03
N PHE A 42 9.58 -1.61 7.97
CA PHE A 42 9.55 -0.25 8.57
C PHE A 42 10.89 0.14 9.22
N ARG A 43 11.69 -0.81 9.72
CA ARG A 43 13.04 -0.52 10.24
C ARG A 43 14.05 -0.07 9.17
N ARG A 44 13.81 -0.42 7.91
CA ARG A 44 14.71 -0.14 6.78
C ARG A 44 14.10 0.81 5.75
N GLY A 45 12.80 1.10 5.84
CA GLY A 45 12.06 1.84 4.82
C GLY A 45 11.95 1.07 3.49
N GLU A 46 12.02 -0.26 3.52
CA GLU A 46 12.01 -1.08 2.30
C GLU A 46 10.63 -1.70 2.06
N LEU A 47 10.01 -1.35 0.93
CA LEU A 47 8.75 -1.94 0.47
C LEU A 47 8.97 -2.90 -0.69
N SER A 48 8.44 -4.11 -0.54
CA SER A 48 8.34 -5.11 -1.60
C SER A 48 6.87 -5.39 -1.91
N VAL A 49 6.52 -5.49 -3.20
CA VAL A 49 5.14 -5.77 -3.67
C VAL A 49 5.18 -6.81 -4.78
N LYS A 50 4.30 -7.82 -4.74
CA LYS A 50 4.21 -8.92 -5.72
C LYS A 50 2.73 -9.26 -6.03
N PRO A 51 2.38 -9.68 -7.26
CA PRO A 51 3.23 -9.73 -8.44
C PRO A 51 3.63 -8.33 -8.88
N SER A 52 4.78 -8.17 -9.51
CA SER A 52 5.19 -6.86 -10.01
C SER A 52 4.37 -6.41 -11.23
N GLN A 53 3.18 -6.97 -11.48
CA GLN A 53 2.33 -6.53 -12.59
C GLN A 53 1.92 -5.07 -12.36
N GLY A 54 2.07 -4.24 -13.39
CA GLY A 54 1.88 -2.79 -13.27
C GLY A 54 2.93 -2.06 -12.41
N ARG A 55 4.13 -2.66 -12.21
CA ARG A 55 5.35 -2.29 -11.41
C ARG A 55 5.46 -0.98 -10.61
N ALA A 56 4.80 0.13 -10.94
CA ALA A 56 5.04 1.43 -10.31
C ALA A 56 3.81 2.04 -9.63
N LEU A 57 2.58 1.66 -9.98
CA LEU A 57 1.41 2.44 -9.57
C LEU A 57 1.04 2.33 -8.09
N ILE A 58 1.16 1.14 -7.48
CA ILE A 58 0.79 0.95 -6.06
C ILE A 58 1.98 1.10 -5.12
N LYS A 59 3.21 0.80 -5.55
CA LYS A 59 4.37 0.72 -4.66
C LYS A 59 4.65 2.06 -3.97
N GLU A 60 4.73 3.14 -4.73
CA GLU A 60 4.98 4.46 -4.16
C GLU A 60 3.85 4.94 -3.23
N PRO A 61 2.57 4.94 -3.63
CA PRO A 61 1.50 5.42 -2.75
C PRO A 61 1.24 4.48 -1.56
N LEU A 62 1.46 3.17 -1.70
CA LEU A 62 1.44 2.24 -0.56
C LEU A 62 2.58 2.53 0.41
N GLY A 63 3.80 2.78 -0.07
CA GLY A 63 4.93 3.15 0.78
C GLY A 63 4.60 4.39 1.61
N ARG A 64 4.13 5.46 0.96
CA ARG A 64 3.72 6.69 1.65
C ARG A 64 2.59 6.43 2.66
N PHE A 65 1.61 5.60 2.31
CA PHE A 65 0.52 5.24 3.22
C PHE A 65 1.04 4.51 4.46
N LEU A 66 1.93 3.53 4.28
CA LEU A 66 2.52 2.76 5.37
C LEU A 66 3.38 3.64 6.28
N GLU A 67 4.21 4.52 5.71
CA GLU A 67 5.03 5.47 6.46
C GLU A 67 4.17 6.48 7.26
N GLN A 68 3.04 6.94 6.70
CA GLN A 68 2.12 7.83 7.42
C GLN A 68 1.37 7.12 8.55
N ARG A 69 1.15 5.81 8.40
CA ARG A 69 0.35 4.97 9.31
C ARG A 69 1.20 4.03 10.16
N ASP A 70 2.52 4.25 10.25
CA ASP A 70 3.49 3.31 10.82
C ASP A 70 3.16 2.88 12.26
N TYR A 71 2.34 3.64 12.99
CA TYR A 71 1.87 3.35 14.34
C TYR A 71 0.38 2.98 14.48
N GLU A 72 -0.40 3.00 13.39
CA GLU A 72 -1.85 2.72 13.38
C GLU A 72 -2.20 1.37 12.72
N LEU A 73 -1.21 0.72 12.09
CA LEU A 73 -1.39 -0.55 11.40
C LEU A 73 -1.27 -1.71 12.37
N GLU A 74 -2.37 -2.46 12.51
CA GLU A 74 -2.47 -3.65 13.35
C GLU A 74 -2.77 -4.88 12.48
N PRO A 75 -2.29 -6.08 12.87
CA PRO A 75 -2.59 -7.30 12.14
C PRO A 75 -4.08 -7.63 12.24
N GLY A 76 -4.70 -7.93 11.10
CA GLY A 76 -6.16 -8.10 11.00
C GLY A 76 -6.94 -6.82 10.72
N GLY A 77 -6.26 -5.66 10.63
CA GLY A 77 -6.88 -4.41 10.21
C GLY A 77 -7.10 -4.34 8.70
N ASP A 78 -8.28 -3.84 8.33
CA ASP A 78 -8.63 -3.46 6.96
C ASP A 78 -8.59 -1.93 6.84
N TYR A 79 -7.80 -1.43 5.89
CA TYR A 79 -7.59 -0.01 5.63
C TYR A 79 -7.87 0.31 4.17
N ALA A 80 -8.06 1.58 3.86
CA ALA A 80 -8.17 2.01 2.47
C ALA A 80 -7.56 3.40 2.27
N PHE A 81 -6.99 3.62 1.09
CA PHE A 81 -6.50 4.93 0.66
C PHE A 81 -6.78 5.17 -0.81
N THR A 82 -6.87 6.44 -1.20
CA THR A 82 -7.10 6.82 -2.60
C THR A 82 -5.78 7.00 -3.31
N ILE A 83 -5.56 6.25 -4.38
CA ILE A 83 -4.48 6.50 -5.34
C ILE A 83 -4.95 7.62 -6.26
N ARG A 84 -4.26 8.75 -6.20
CA ARG A 84 -4.38 9.82 -7.18
C ARG A 84 -3.19 9.72 -8.11
N ALA A 85 -3.44 9.62 -9.41
CA ALA A 85 -2.39 9.94 -10.36
C ALA A 85 -2.12 11.45 -10.21
N GLU A 86 -0.92 11.83 -9.77
CA GLU A 86 -0.43 13.19 -9.93
C GLU A 86 0.28 13.26 -11.30
N LEU A 87 -0.04 14.28 -12.11
CA LEU A 87 0.55 14.53 -13.43
C LEU A 87 1.92 15.22 -13.29
#